data_AF-A0A5D2ZHB4-F1
#
_entry.id   AF-A0A5D2ZHB4-F1
#
_cell.length_a   1.000
_cell.length_b   1.000
_cell.length_c   1.000
_cell.angle_alpha   90.00
_cell.angle_beta   90.00
_cell.angle_gamma   90.00
#
_symmetry.space_group_name_H-M   'P 1'
#
loop_
_entity.id
_entity.type
_entity.pdbx_description
1 polymer ?
#
loop_
_entity_poly.entity_id
_entity_poly.type
_entity_poly.pdbx_seq_one_letter_code
_entity_poly.pdbx_strand_id
1 'polypeptide(L)'
;MKQSIEARDRKIAVLSEKLNSHLSLFDSIEKEAFSVKQAVDTVERIVSEKEEVVAGLRREMDQVSAFEKAFVERINDLENRLKNYGYEFQRKNKIISELKAQLEAAKISDCSRAQIEELQKTISAKDTVIQNLISEKEALHFEVRSLANILQKIQNAVAHMNEEDRSAVSLKLESQEECQMNTSEEDNRFAAAISGV
;
A
#
# COMPACT_ATOMS: atom_id res chain seq x y z
N MET A 1 46.65 122.57 -39.38
CA MET A 1 46.03 121.66 -40.38
C MET A 1 46.74 120.30 -40.45
N LYS A 2 48.06 120.25 -40.69
CA LYS A 2 48.84 118.99 -40.86
C LYS A 2 48.76 118.00 -39.68
N GLN A 3 48.97 118.45 -38.44
CA GLN A 3 48.92 117.57 -37.24
C GLN A 3 47.54 116.93 -36.99
N SER A 4 46.44 117.62 -37.35
CA SER A 4 45.08 117.08 -37.21
C SER A 4 44.80 115.98 -38.24
N ILE A 5 45.40 116.07 -39.42
CA ILE A 5 45.30 115.04 -40.47
C ILE A 5 46.07 113.80 -40.02
N GLU A 6 47.32 113.95 -39.57
CA GLU A 6 48.12 112.84 -39.02
C GLU A 6 47.46 112.13 -37.83
N ALA A 7 46.77 112.86 -36.96
CA ALA A 7 46.03 112.25 -35.84
C ALA A 7 44.81 111.44 -36.32
N ARG A 8 44.15 111.90 -37.39
CA ARG A 8 43.04 111.19 -38.02
C ARG A 8 43.52 109.92 -38.71
N ASP A 9 44.60 110.00 -39.48
CA ASP A 9 45.16 108.86 -40.21
C ASP A 9 45.63 107.76 -39.25
N ARG A 10 46.22 108.13 -38.10
CA ARG A 10 46.53 107.19 -37.02
C ARG A 10 45.29 106.48 -36.46
N LYS A 11 44.20 107.21 -36.24
CA LYS A 11 42.93 106.60 -35.79
C LYS A 11 42.36 105.65 -36.85
N ILE A 12 42.41 106.04 -38.13
CA ILE A 12 41.96 105.20 -39.24
C ILE A 12 42.78 103.91 -39.29
N ALA A 13 44.11 103.99 -39.18
CA ALA A 13 44.98 102.81 -39.16
C ALA A 13 44.61 101.84 -38.02
N VAL A 14 44.45 102.35 -36.79
CA VAL A 14 44.05 101.54 -35.63
C VAL A 14 42.66 100.92 -35.82
N LEU A 15 41.70 101.65 -36.39
CA LEU A 15 40.37 101.14 -36.66
C LEU A 15 40.39 100.04 -37.74
N SER A 16 41.18 100.20 -38.79
CA SER A 16 41.36 99.18 -39.84
C SER A 16 41.98 97.90 -39.27
N GLU A 17 42.97 98.01 -38.38
CA GLU A 17 43.55 96.85 -37.68
C GLU A 17 42.52 96.12 -36.82
N LYS A 18 41.72 96.86 -36.05
CA LYS A 18 40.61 96.27 -35.26
C LYS A 18 39.59 95.58 -36.15
N LEU A 19 39.20 96.20 -37.26
CA LEU A 19 38.25 95.62 -38.21
C LEU A 19 38.76 94.27 -38.75
N ASN A 20 40.02 94.23 -39.17
CA ASN A 20 40.65 93.01 -39.68
C ASN A 20 40.75 91.92 -38.60
N SER A 21 41.12 92.28 -37.36
CA SER A 21 41.14 91.34 -36.24
C SER A 21 39.74 90.77 -35.95
N HIS A 22 38.69 91.60 -35.98
CA HIS A 22 37.32 91.14 -35.81
C HIS A 22 36.85 90.23 -36.96
N LEU A 23 37.21 90.52 -38.21
CA LEU A 23 36.92 89.63 -39.35
C LEU A 23 37.55 88.25 -39.15
N SER A 24 38.82 88.18 -38.75
CA SER A 24 39.49 86.90 -38.45
C SER A 24 38.85 86.15 -37.28
N LEU A 25 38.36 86.86 -36.26
CA LEU A 25 37.61 86.25 -35.16
C LEU A 25 36.28 85.68 -35.65
N PHE A 26 35.55 86.38 -36.52
CA PHE A 26 34.30 85.85 -37.08
C PHE A 26 34.53 84.60 -37.94
N ASP A 27 35.58 84.57 -38.77
CA ASP A 27 35.96 83.37 -39.53
C ASP A 27 36.28 82.18 -38.60
N SER A 28 36.93 82.45 -37.46
CA SER A 28 37.22 81.42 -36.46
C SER A 28 35.95 80.91 -35.77
N ILE A 29 35.04 81.81 -35.40
CA ILE A 29 33.74 81.48 -34.78
C ILE A 29 32.89 80.67 -35.76
N GLU A 30 32.86 81.02 -37.04
CA GLU A 30 32.10 80.28 -38.06
C GLU A 30 32.59 78.84 -38.19
N LYS A 31 33.91 78.63 -38.24
CA LYS A 31 34.52 77.30 -38.27
C LYS A 31 34.17 76.49 -37.03
N GLU A 32 34.26 77.11 -35.85
CA GLU A 32 33.93 76.43 -34.59
C GLU A 32 32.44 76.09 -34.50
N ALA A 33 31.56 76.99 -34.94
CA ALA A 33 30.12 76.73 -35.01
C ALA A 33 29.80 75.54 -35.93
N PHE A 34 30.48 75.43 -37.08
CA PHE A 34 30.35 74.28 -37.97
C PHE A 34 30.84 72.98 -37.32
N SER A 35 31.99 73.00 -36.65
CA SER A 35 32.50 71.84 -35.90
C SER A 35 31.56 71.41 -34.77
N VAL A 36 31.00 72.37 -34.02
CA VAL A 36 29.99 72.10 -32.98
C VAL A 36 28.74 71.48 -33.58
N LYS A 37 28.25 71.99 -34.72
CA LYS A 37 27.08 71.43 -35.40
C LYS A 37 27.30 69.97 -35.79
N GLN A 38 28.46 69.65 -36.38
CA GLN A 38 28.80 68.28 -36.75
C GLN A 38 28.88 67.35 -35.52
N ALA A 39 29.44 67.83 -34.40
CA ALA A 39 29.50 67.07 -33.16
C ALA A 39 28.10 66.80 -32.59
N VAL A 40 27.22 67.81 -32.60
CA VAL A 40 25.81 67.67 -32.15
C VAL A 40 25.06 66.66 -33.01
N ASP A 41 25.16 66.75 -34.33
CA ASP A 41 24.50 65.81 -35.25
C ASP A 41 24.99 64.36 -35.03
N THR A 42 26.28 64.21 -34.70
CA THR A 42 26.86 62.91 -34.36
C THR A 42 26.30 62.36 -33.04
N VAL A 43 26.21 63.21 -32.02
CA VAL A 43 25.65 62.85 -30.72
C VAL A 43 24.19 62.45 -30.84
N GLU A 44 23.40 63.22 -31.59
CA GLU A 44 21.98 62.94 -31.82
C GLU A 44 21.77 61.55 -32.44
N ARG A 45 22.54 61.21 -33.47
CA ARG A 45 22.50 59.86 -34.07
C ARG A 45 22.84 58.77 -33.06
N ILE A 46 23.92 58.94 -32.29
CA ILE A 46 24.36 57.95 -31.29
C ILE A 46 23.30 57.77 -30.20
N VAL A 47 22.66 58.85 -29.75
CA VAL A 47 21.60 58.80 -28.74
C VAL A 47 20.43 57.96 -29.26
N SER A 48 19.96 58.23 -30.48
CA SER A 48 18.88 57.45 -31.10
C SER A 48 19.21 55.96 -31.21
N GLU A 49 20.43 55.61 -31.62
CA GLU A 49 20.89 54.21 -31.69
C GLU A 49 20.92 53.55 -30.30
N LYS A 50 21.27 54.30 -29.26
CA LYS A 50 21.31 53.80 -27.87
C LYS A 50 19.91 53.63 -27.29
N GLU A 51 18.97 54.49 -27.61
CA GLU A 51 17.57 54.37 -27.20
C GLU A 51 16.93 53.09 -27.73
N GLU A 52 17.18 52.75 -29.00
CA GLU A 52 16.76 51.47 -29.61
C GLU A 52 17.32 50.25 -28.84
N VAL A 53 18.62 50.28 -28.51
CA VAL A 53 19.26 49.20 -27.73
C VAL A 53 18.64 49.08 -26.34
N VAL A 54 18.39 50.20 -25.65
CA VAL A 54 17.76 50.20 -24.31
C VAL A 54 16.33 49.66 -24.38
N ALA A 55 15.56 50.03 -25.41
CA ALA A 55 14.22 49.49 -25.63
C ALA A 55 14.25 47.97 -25.91
N GLY A 56 15.25 47.48 -26.64
CA GLY A 56 15.50 46.05 -26.84
C GLY A 56 15.79 45.32 -25.53
N LEU A 57 16.74 45.83 -24.74
CA LEU A 57 17.10 45.25 -23.44
C LEU A 57 15.92 45.22 -22.46
N ARG A 58 15.07 46.25 -22.47
CA ARG A 58 13.85 46.27 -21.64
C ARG A 58 12.90 45.14 -22.01
N ARG A 59 12.69 44.89 -23.32
CA ARG A 59 11.85 43.77 -23.78
C ARG A 59 12.41 42.41 -23.38
N GLU A 60 13.72 42.20 -23.49
CA GLU A 60 14.37 40.97 -23.04
C GLU A 60 14.22 40.78 -21.52
N MET A 61 14.39 41.85 -20.74
CA MET A 61 14.21 41.81 -19.29
C MET A 61 12.77 41.45 -18.88
N ASP A 62 11.77 41.97 -19.60
CA ASP A 62 10.37 41.63 -19.38
C ASP A 62 10.09 40.14 -19.68
N GLN A 63 10.71 39.60 -20.74
CA GLN A 63 10.63 38.16 -21.05
C GLN A 63 11.28 37.29 -19.97
N VAL A 64 12.48 37.67 -19.51
CA VAL A 64 13.16 36.97 -18.42
C VAL A 64 12.33 36.99 -17.14
N SER A 65 11.72 38.14 -16.80
CA SER A 65 10.84 38.25 -15.62
C SER A 65 9.60 37.37 -15.74
N ALA A 66 8.98 37.30 -16.93
CA ALA A 66 7.85 36.41 -17.17
C ALA A 66 8.24 34.94 -17.04
N PHE A 67 9.40 34.57 -17.58
CA PHE A 67 9.95 33.22 -17.46
C PHE A 67 10.26 32.85 -16.00
N GLU A 68 10.93 33.73 -15.25
CA GLU A 68 11.22 33.54 -13.83
C GLU A 68 9.95 33.27 -13.03
N LYS A 69 8.90 34.08 -13.26
CA LYS A 69 7.60 33.88 -12.60
C LYS A 69 7.00 32.51 -12.89
N ALA A 70 6.95 32.11 -14.16
CA ALA A 70 6.43 30.79 -14.55
C ALA A 70 7.26 29.64 -13.96
N PHE A 71 8.58 29.82 -13.87
CA PHE A 71 9.49 28.85 -13.29
C PHE A 71 9.26 28.67 -11.78
N VAL A 72 9.11 29.77 -11.04
CA VAL A 72 8.79 29.75 -9.60
C VAL A 72 7.42 29.10 -9.34
N GLU A 73 6.40 29.42 -10.14
CA GLU A 73 5.09 28.77 -10.06
C GLU A 73 5.19 27.25 -10.26
N ARG A 74 6.03 26.80 -11.21
CA ARG A 74 6.25 25.37 -11.46
C ARG A 74 6.98 24.68 -10.31
N ILE A 75 7.96 25.32 -9.70
CA ILE A 75 8.63 24.79 -8.50
C ILE A 75 7.60 24.58 -7.38
N ASN A 76 6.78 25.59 -7.10
CA ASN A 76 5.77 25.52 -6.05
C ASN A 76 4.75 24.38 -6.28
N ASP A 77 4.30 24.18 -7.52
CA ASP A 77 3.44 23.04 -7.88
C ASP A 77 4.13 21.69 -7.59
N LEU A 78 5.39 21.54 -8.01
CA LEU A 78 6.14 20.30 -7.80
C LEU A 78 6.41 20.03 -6.31
N GLU A 79 6.74 21.06 -5.52
CA GLU A 79 6.92 20.94 -4.08
C GLU A 79 5.63 20.50 -3.37
N ASN A 80 4.48 21.06 -3.75
CA ASN A 80 3.18 20.67 -3.21
C ASN A 80 2.84 19.21 -3.56
N ARG A 81 3.09 18.79 -4.79
CA ARG A 81 2.90 17.39 -5.23
C ARG A 81 3.80 16.44 -4.43
N LEU A 82 5.07 16.80 -4.25
CA LEU A 82 6.03 16.00 -3.49
C LEU A 82 5.59 15.84 -2.03
N LYS A 83 5.13 16.93 -1.41
CA LYS A 83 4.58 16.90 -0.04
C LYS A 83 3.38 15.96 0.08
N ASN A 84 2.45 16.01 -0.89
CA ASN A 84 1.30 15.11 -0.93
C ASN A 84 1.70 13.64 -1.07
N TYR A 85 2.67 13.33 -1.94
CA TYR A 85 3.21 11.98 -2.05
C TYR A 85 3.87 11.50 -0.75
N GLY A 86 4.55 12.40 -0.03
CA GLY A 86 5.11 12.12 1.29
C GLY A 86 4.04 11.68 2.30
N TYR A 87 2.91 12.41 2.37
CA TYR A 87 1.79 12.06 3.25
C TYR A 87 1.16 10.71 2.87
N GLU A 88 0.90 10.47 1.58
CA GLU A 88 0.34 9.21 1.10
C GLU A 88 1.28 8.03 1.36
N PHE A 89 2.59 8.21 1.20
CA PHE A 89 3.58 7.19 1.51
C PHE A 89 3.58 6.83 3.00
N GLN A 90 3.55 7.83 3.89
CA GLN A 90 3.46 7.61 5.33
C GLN A 90 2.17 6.86 5.71
N ARG A 91 1.03 7.24 5.12
CA ARG A 91 -0.25 6.56 5.33
C ARG A 91 -0.16 5.09 4.92
N LYS A 92 0.38 4.79 3.75
CA LYS A 92 0.54 3.42 3.26
C LYS A 92 1.48 2.61 4.15
N ASN A 93 2.58 3.19 4.64
CA ASN A 93 3.47 2.51 5.58
C ASN A 93 2.78 2.16 6.91
N LYS A 94 1.91 3.03 7.40
CA LYS A 94 1.09 2.74 8.59
C LYS A 94 0.17 1.55 8.34
N ILE A 95 -0.55 1.54 7.21
CA ILE A 95 -1.43 0.43 6.82
C ILE A 95 -0.64 -0.88 6.68
N ILE A 96 0.52 -0.85 6.03
CA ILE A 96 1.39 -2.03 5.88
C ILE A 96 1.82 -2.56 7.26
N SER A 97 2.21 -1.68 8.17
CA SER A 97 2.62 -2.07 9.53
C SER A 97 1.47 -2.72 10.31
N GLU A 98 0.25 -2.17 10.17
CA GLU A 98 -0.96 -2.71 10.79
C GLU A 98 -1.33 -4.08 10.22
N LEU A 99 -1.33 -4.22 8.88
CA LEU A 99 -1.58 -5.51 8.22
C LEU A 99 -0.56 -6.57 8.61
N LYS A 100 0.72 -6.18 8.76
CA LYS A 100 1.78 -7.08 9.24
C LYS A 100 1.50 -7.54 10.67
N ALA A 101 1.07 -6.65 11.56
CA ALA A 101 0.71 -7.01 12.93
C ALA A 101 -0.50 -7.95 12.97
N GLN A 102 -1.54 -7.70 12.16
CA GLN A 102 -2.70 -8.57 12.04
C GLN A 102 -2.32 -9.95 11.51
N LEU A 103 -1.44 -10.02 10.51
CA LEU A 103 -0.95 -11.29 9.96
C LEU A 103 -0.19 -12.12 11.01
N GLU A 104 0.70 -11.50 11.78
CA GLU A 104 1.43 -12.20 12.84
C GLU A 104 0.49 -12.65 13.98
N ALA A 105 -0.51 -11.82 14.34
CA ALA A 105 -1.52 -12.21 15.31
C ALA A 105 -2.34 -13.43 14.85
N ALA A 106 -2.79 -13.44 13.59
CA ALA A 106 -3.52 -14.55 13.00
C ALA A 106 -2.68 -15.84 12.91
N LYS A 107 -1.38 -15.70 12.62
CA LYS A 107 -0.43 -16.83 12.59
C LYS A 107 -0.23 -17.47 13.97
N ILE A 108 -0.24 -16.67 15.03
CA ILE A 108 -0.10 -17.13 16.42
C ILE A 108 -1.43 -17.70 16.93
N SER A 109 -2.57 -17.12 16.53
CA SER A 109 -3.91 -17.49 17.01
C SER A 109 -4.47 -18.75 16.36
N ASP A 110 -3.64 -19.62 15.79
CA ASP A 110 -4.06 -20.86 15.11
C ASP A 110 -4.52 -21.93 16.12
N CYS A 111 -5.40 -21.52 17.05
CA CYS A 111 -6.19 -22.33 17.96
C CYS A 111 -7.00 -23.36 17.17
N SER A 112 -7.39 -23.03 15.94
CA SER A 112 -7.95 -23.94 14.94
C SER A 112 -7.05 -25.16 14.71
N ARG A 113 -5.74 -24.98 14.57
CA ARG A 113 -4.82 -26.09 14.36
C ARG A 113 -4.75 -27.02 15.58
N ALA A 114 -4.65 -26.47 16.78
CA ALA A 114 -4.65 -27.26 18.01
C ALA A 114 -5.96 -28.03 18.21
N GLN A 115 -7.11 -27.39 17.95
CA GLN A 115 -8.42 -28.05 18.01
C GLN A 115 -8.56 -29.17 16.97
N ILE A 116 -8.06 -28.97 15.76
CA ILE A 116 -8.05 -30.00 14.70
C ILE A 116 -7.20 -31.21 15.14
N GLU A 117 -6.02 -30.98 15.70
CA GLU A 117 -5.14 -32.06 16.19
C GLU A 117 -5.80 -32.87 17.33
N GLU A 118 -6.50 -32.21 18.25
CA GLU A 118 -7.23 -32.88 19.33
C GLU A 118 -8.41 -33.72 18.82
N LEU A 119 -9.19 -33.17 17.89
CA LEU A 119 -10.28 -33.89 17.24
C LEU A 119 -9.76 -35.12 16.48
N GLN A 120 -8.64 -35.01 15.77
CA GLN A 120 -8.02 -36.14 15.08
C GLN A 120 -7.62 -37.27 16.03
N LYS A 121 -7.00 -36.94 17.18
CA LYS A 121 -6.66 -37.93 18.22
C LYS A 121 -7.91 -38.63 18.76
N THR A 122 -8.95 -37.86 19.04
CA THR A 122 -10.22 -38.37 19.57
C THR A 122 -10.90 -39.30 18.58
N ILE A 123 -10.94 -38.93 17.29
CA ILE A 123 -11.49 -39.77 16.22
C ILE A 123 -10.70 -41.08 16.12
N SER A 124 -9.37 -41.03 16.09
CA SER A 124 -8.52 -42.24 16.01
C SER A 124 -8.72 -43.18 17.21
N ALA A 125 -8.86 -42.64 18.41
CA ALA A 125 -9.16 -43.43 19.60
C ALA A 125 -10.54 -44.10 19.50
N LYS A 126 -11.57 -43.36 19.05
CA LYS A 126 -12.92 -43.91 18.83
C LYS A 126 -12.95 -44.96 17.74
N ASP A 127 -12.21 -44.79 16.65
CA ASP A 127 -12.08 -45.79 15.59
C ASP A 127 -11.50 -47.10 16.12
N THR A 128 -10.51 -47.03 17.01
CA THR A 128 -9.93 -48.21 17.66
C THR A 128 -10.98 -48.94 18.51
N VAL A 129 -11.78 -48.21 19.29
CA VAL A 129 -12.89 -48.78 20.06
C VAL A 129 -13.93 -49.43 19.14
N ILE A 130 -14.28 -48.78 18.03
CA ILE A 130 -15.21 -49.33 17.04
C ILE A 130 -14.67 -50.64 16.45
N GLN A 131 -13.38 -50.70 16.09
CA GLN A 131 -12.77 -51.94 15.58
C GLN A 131 -12.82 -53.07 16.62
N ASN A 132 -12.52 -52.78 17.89
CA ASN A 132 -12.61 -53.76 18.97
C ASN A 132 -14.04 -54.30 19.13
N LEU A 133 -15.04 -53.41 19.14
CA LEU A 133 -16.45 -53.79 19.24
C LEU A 133 -16.91 -54.62 18.03
N ILE A 134 -16.42 -54.32 16.83
CA ILE A 134 -16.70 -55.14 15.63
C ILE A 134 -16.13 -56.55 15.81
N SER A 135 -14.89 -56.69 16.26
CA SER A 135 -14.27 -58.01 16.51
C SER A 135 -15.01 -58.80 17.59
N GLU A 136 -15.43 -58.15 18.68
CA GLU A 136 -16.21 -58.78 19.74
C GLU A 136 -17.58 -59.25 19.22
N LYS A 137 -18.27 -58.41 18.45
CA LYS A 137 -19.53 -58.77 17.79
C LYS A 137 -19.37 -60.00 16.88
N GLU A 138 -18.28 -60.08 16.12
CA GLU A 138 -18.01 -61.23 15.24
C GLU A 138 -17.77 -62.53 16.04
N ALA A 139 -17.03 -62.45 17.14
CA ALA A 139 -16.79 -63.59 18.03
C ALA A 139 -18.10 -64.10 18.67
N LEU A 140 -18.90 -63.21 19.25
CA LEU A 140 -20.20 -63.56 19.83
C LEU A 140 -21.15 -64.18 18.80
N HIS A 141 -21.17 -63.66 17.57
CA HIS A 141 -21.98 -64.24 16.51
C HIS A 141 -21.55 -65.67 16.14
N PHE A 142 -20.26 -65.99 16.22
CA PHE A 142 -19.77 -67.37 16.05
C PHE A 142 -20.23 -68.28 17.20
N GLU A 143 -20.13 -67.83 18.45
CA GLU A 143 -20.59 -68.58 19.62
C GLU A 143 -22.09 -68.86 19.57
N VAL A 144 -22.91 -67.86 19.28
CA VAL A 144 -24.37 -67.99 19.13
C VAL A 144 -24.71 -68.99 18.02
N ARG A 145 -24.02 -68.93 16.88
CA ARG A 145 -24.21 -69.90 15.79
C ARG A 145 -23.83 -71.32 16.21
N SER A 146 -22.75 -71.48 16.99
CA SER A 146 -22.36 -72.77 17.55
C SER A 146 -23.42 -73.33 18.50
N LEU A 147 -23.94 -72.50 19.41
CA LEU A 147 -25.02 -72.86 20.32
C LEU A 147 -26.29 -73.25 19.56
N ALA A 148 -26.68 -72.50 18.52
CA ALA A 148 -27.81 -72.84 17.67
C ALA A 148 -27.64 -74.21 17.00
N ASN A 149 -26.43 -74.54 16.52
CA ASN A 149 -26.12 -75.86 15.97
C ASN A 149 -26.23 -76.98 17.02
N ILE A 150 -25.76 -76.74 18.25
CA ILE A 150 -25.89 -77.70 19.37
C ILE A 150 -27.36 -77.91 19.72
N LEU A 151 -28.13 -76.82 19.83
CA LEU A 151 -29.56 -76.87 20.13
C LEU A 151 -30.32 -77.68 19.07
N GLN A 152 -30.03 -77.46 17.78
CA GLN A 152 -30.64 -78.23 16.69
C GLN A 152 -30.31 -79.72 16.79
N LYS A 153 -29.06 -80.09 17.16
CA LYS A 153 -28.70 -81.50 17.39
C LYS A 153 -29.46 -82.11 18.57
N ILE A 154 -29.60 -81.37 19.68
CA ILE A 154 -30.40 -81.81 20.84
C ILE A 154 -31.86 -82.01 20.43
N GLN A 155 -32.46 -81.04 19.73
CA GLN A 155 -33.83 -81.14 19.23
C GLN A 155 -34.03 -82.37 18.32
N ASN A 156 -33.10 -82.62 17.40
CA ASN A 156 -33.15 -83.79 16.52
C ASN A 156 -33.03 -85.10 17.33
N ALA A 157 -32.15 -85.17 18.33
CA ALA A 157 -32.02 -86.34 19.20
C ALA A 157 -33.31 -86.61 19.97
N VAL A 158 -33.90 -85.58 20.60
CA VAL A 158 -35.18 -85.68 21.33
C VAL A 158 -36.33 -86.14 20.41
N ALA A 159 -36.39 -85.65 19.17
CA ALA A 159 -37.43 -86.03 18.21
C ALA A 159 -37.35 -87.50 17.76
N HIS A 160 -36.19 -88.14 17.86
CA HIS A 160 -35.95 -89.52 17.46
C HIS A 160 -35.85 -90.52 18.64
N MET A 161 -36.12 -90.10 19.87
CA MET A 161 -36.16 -90.97 21.05
C MET A 161 -37.43 -91.84 21.10
N ASN A 162 -37.34 -93.04 21.70
CA ASN A 162 -38.50 -93.91 21.95
C ASN A 162 -39.32 -93.40 23.18
N GLU A 163 -40.56 -93.86 23.32
CA GLU A 163 -41.53 -93.35 24.32
C GLU A 163 -41.07 -93.60 25.77
N GLU A 164 -40.36 -94.71 26.03
CA GLU A 164 -39.84 -95.07 27.36
C GLU A 164 -38.71 -94.13 27.80
N ASP A 165 -37.74 -93.87 26.93
CA ASP A 165 -36.63 -92.95 27.19
C ASP A 165 -37.11 -91.50 27.31
N ARG A 166 -38.15 -91.13 26.55
CA ARG A 166 -38.77 -89.81 26.60
C ARG A 166 -39.47 -89.53 27.93
N SER A 167 -40.16 -90.53 28.49
CA SER A 167 -40.81 -90.47 29.80
C SER A 167 -39.78 -90.33 30.94
N ALA A 168 -38.68 -91.09 30.88
CA ALA A 168 -37.61 -91.03 31.88
C ALA A 168 -36.85 -89.69 31.91
N VAL A 169 -36.63 -89.07 30.74
CA VAL A 169 -35.98 -87.74 30.65
C VAL A 169 -36.90 -86.63 31.14
N SER A 170 -38.21 -86.69 30.85
CA SER A 170 -39.18 -85.69 31.31
C SER A 170 -39.32 -85.69 32.84
N LEU A 171 -39.40 -86.87 33.46
CA LEU A 171 -39.41 -87.03 34.92
C LEU A 171 -38.16 -86.47 35.62
N LYS A 172 -36.98 -86.55 34.98
CA LYS A 172 -35.74 -85.97 35.53
C LYS A 172 -35.69 -84.45 35.39
N LEU A 173 -36.19 -83.89 34.30
CA LEU A 173 -36.20 -82.45 34.07
C LEU A 173 -37.13 -81.70 35.04
N GLU A 174 -38.30 -82.26 35.34
CA GLU A 174 -39.24 -81.68 36.33
C GLU A 174 -38.68 -81.63 37.76
N SER A 175 -37.68 -82.45 38.08
CA SER A 175 -37.02 -82.45 39.40
C SER A 175 -35.90 -81.41 39.56
N GLN A 176 -35.54 -80.69 38.49
CA GLN A 176 -34.38 -79.79 38.44
C GLN A 176 -34.70 -78.43 37.81
N GLU A 177 -35.92 -77.92 38.02
CA GLU A 177 -36.32 -76.57 37.62
C GLU A 177 -35.97 -75.53 38.71
N GLU A 178 -34.69 -75.36 39.02
CA GLU A 178 -34.19 -74.18 39.74
C GLU A 178 -32.97 -73.62 39.00
N CYS A 179 -33.23 -72.95 37.87
CA CYS A 179 -32.25 -72.06 37.24
C CYS A 179 -32.52 -70.63 37.72
N GLN A 180 -31.74 -70.18 38.70
CA GLN A 180 -31.77 -68.80 39.19
C GLN A 180 -31.17 -67.88 38.11
N MET A 181 -32.04 -67.22 37.35
CA MET A 181 -31.66 -66.12 36.45
C MET A 181 -31.14 -64.96 37.29
N ASN A 182 -29.83 -64.86 37.44
CA ASN A 182 -29.20 -63.63 37.94
C ASN A 182 -29.35 -62.55 36.86
N THR A 183 -30.33 -61.67 37.04
CA THR A 183 -30.32 -60.36 36.40
C THR A 183 -29.14 -59.60 37.00
N SER A 184 -27.99 -59.61 36.33
CA SER A 184 -26.85 -58.82 36.75
C SER A 184 -27.18 -57.34 36.55
N GLU A 185 -26.83 -56.54 37.56
CA GLU A 185 -27.13 -55.12 37.74
C GLU A 185 -26.53 -54.16 36.67
N GLU A 186 -26.17 -54.65 35.48
CA GLU A 186 -25.50 -53.85 34.44
C GLU A 186 -26.47 -53.06 33.54
N ASP A 187 -27.72 -53.50 33.40
CA ASP A 187 -28.73 -52.78 32.60
C ASP A 187 -29.07 -51.39 33.15
N ASN A 188 -28.90 -51.17 34.47
CA ASN A 188 -29.17 -49.88 35.10
C ASN A 188 -28.12 -48.80 34.82
N ARG A 189 -26.92 -49.14 34.32
CA ARG A 189 -25.92 -48.11 33.96
C ARG A 189 -26.15 -47.52 32.58
N PHE A 190 -26.77 -48.26 31.66
CA PHE A 190 -27.07 -47.76 30.32
C PHE A 190 -28.15 -46.67 30.34
N ALA A 191 -29.15 -46.79 31.22
CA ALA A 191 -30.18 -45.75 31.39
C ALA A 191 -29.63 -44.46 32.01
N ALA A 192 -28.65 -44.55 32.92
CA ALA A 192 -28.03 -43.38 33.56
C ALA A 192 -27.09 -42.60 32.61
N ALA A 193 -26.46 -43.27 31.65
CA ALA A 193 -25.55 -42.63 30.69
C ALA A 193 -26.28 -41.81 29.60
N ILE A 194 -27.56 -42.07 29.33
CA ILE A 194 -28.36 -41.36 28.31
C ILE A 194 -29.04 -40.10 28.89
N SER A 195 -29.23 -40.01 30.21
CA SER A 195 -29.90 -38.86 30.86
C SER A 195 -28.95 -37.74 31.31
N GLY A 196 -27.69 -37.76 30.85
CA GLY A 196 -26.62 -36.86 31.28
C GLY A 196 -26.09 -35.88 30.23
N VAL A 197 -26.89 -35.57 29.19
CA VAL A 197 -26.72 -34.46 28.24
C VAL A 197 -28.11 -33.90 27.94
#